data_AF-A0A538B001-F1
#
_entry.id   AF-A0A538B001-F1
#
_cell.length_a   1.000
_cell.length_b   1.000
_cell.length_c   1.000
_cell.angle_alpha   90.00
_cell.angle_beta   90.00
_cell.angle_gamma   90.00
#
_symmetry.space_group_name_H-M   'P 1'
#
loop_
_entity.id
_entity.type
_entity.pdbx_description
1 polymer ?
#
loop_
_entity_poly.entity_id
_entity_poly.type
_entity_poly.pdbx_seq_one_letter_code
_entity_poly.pdbx_strand_id
1 'polypeptide(L)'
;MLRAAVGSYVLLGTRSTEGPLVAWGGAMLLSAWGLYLILRIGPLNKPATSRDKWFMDPFVWVVGVSLVLGIYVWVRIAQNVWATAVQLGAIGVVEVFLIVATVVVGLLMMLAEWVAPPAFFQVLGFKRFPVFILLVGWAMIASALPVSVGYHDVRFVTVAANSAAPATLDRAETPTSLLVRWLQHLPSGSFGPGPSGARRGIPLVLVSTAGGGVKAAYWTSLVLDCVLQQRPVAPPCRDRASGRDETDQVLAGSGASGGSFGLATYVAHAARSLPDPTDGENWVAARLGGDYLAAELAWEVAVELPRAFMRFSPGMDRAEVSERAWQQSWESGPWTPSWGHATWSTSPAEDHGPMTEGFFAQWERGGSPGGRPVPLLLLNGTSVANGCRFNTSALDGNGNDHGAPPGQAPVAPCPSNDAVEGAPPPDPVLSATIDLEDFLCGVGDERRVDVRLSSAVMLSARFPFVSPSGRIRACGAPQQATFVVDGGYLDNSGAASI
;
A
#
# COMPACT_ATOMS: atom_id res chain seq x y z
N MET A 1 15.10 -2.16 -7.52
CA MET A 1 14.71 -1.00 -6.69
C MET A 1 15.04 0.33 -7.36
N LEU A 2 16.30 0.79 -7.45
CA LEU A 2 16.59 2.13 -8.03
C LEU A 2 16.11 2.28 -9.48
N ARG A 3 16.26 1.26 -10.34
CA ARG A 3 15.69 1.29 -11.70
C ARG A 3 14.17 1.41 -11.74
N ALA A 4 13.50 0.77 -10.79
CA ALA A 4 12.04 0.80 -10.71
C ALA A 4 11.57 2.21 -10.28
N ALA A 5 12.23 2.79 -9.27
CA ALA A 5 11.97 4.13 -8.76
C ALA A 5 12.10 5.27 -9.80
N VAL A 6 12.96 5.07 -10.79
CA VAL A 6 13.32 6.08 -11.80
C VAL A 6 12.54 5.89 -13.11
N GLY A 7 12.02 4.69 -13.35
CA GLY A 7 11.26 4.38 -14.56
C GLY A 7 12.12 4.17 -15.81
N SER A 8 11.57 3.46 -16.79
CA SER A 8 12.27 3.11 -18.03
C SER A 8 12.44 4.31 -18.99
N TYR A 9 11.54 5.30 -18.94
CA TYR A 9 11.65 6.51 -19.77
C TYR A 9 12.82 7.39 -19.36
N VAL A 10 13.01 7.61 -18.06
CA VAL A 10 14.11 8.42 -17.53
C VAL A 10 15.46 7.73 -17.80
N LEU A 11 15.49 6.40 -17.70
CA LEU A 11 16.72 5.62 -17.92
C LEU A 11 17.06 5.38 -19.40
N LEU A 12 16.21 5.77 -20.35
CA LEU A 12 16.38 5.56 -21.80
C LEU A 12 16.77 4.10 -22.15
N GLY A 13 16.29 3.11 -21.38
CA GLY A 13 16.61 1.69 -21.58
C GLY A 13 18.05 1.26 -21.24
N THR A 14 18.85 2.11 -20.58
CA THR A 14 20.25 1.80 -20.25
C THR A 14 20.40 0.82 -19.08
N ARG A 15 21.50 0.05 -19.05
CA ARG A 15 21.82 -0.89 -17.95
C ARG A 15 22.47 -0.23 -16.73
N SER A 16 23.00 0.99 -16.82
CA SER A 16 23.55 1.70 -15.65
C SER A 16 22.52 2.65 -15.07
N THR A 17 22.30 2.67 -13.75
CA THR A 17 21.36 3.61 -13.11
C THR A 17 21.94 4.98 -12.83
N GLU A 18 23.23 5.05 -12.49
CA GLU A 18 23.84 6.25 -11.91
C GLU A 18 24.13 7.33 -12.96
N GLY A 19 24.72 6.96 -14.09
CA GLY A 19 25.05 7.90 -15.18
C GLY A 19 23.83 8.64 -15.75
N PRO A 20 22.75 7.93 -16.14
CA PRO A 20 21.53 8.57 -16.63
C PRO A 20 20.85 9.45 -15.59
N LEU A 21 20.82 9.04 -14.31
CA LEU A 21 20.25 9.84 -13.22
C LEU A 21 20.99 11.17 -13.03
N VAL A 22 22.32 11.13 -13.00
CA VAL A 22 23.16 12.33 -12.88
C VAL A 22 23.01 13.22 -14.12
N ALA A 23 22.93 12.62 -15.31
CA ALA A 23 22.70 13.35 -16.55
C ALA A 23 21.31 14.00 -16.59
N TRP A 24 20.27 13.30 -16.15
CA TRP A 24 18.89 13.82 -16.06
C TRP A 24 18.79 14.94 -15.03
N GLY A 25 19.26 14.72 -13.80
CA GLY A 25 19.26 15.74 -12.77
C GLY A 25 20.08 16.97 -13.18
N GLY A 26 21.23 16.76 -13.83
CA GLY A 26 22.03 17.84 -14.43
C GLY A 26 21.28 18.58 -15.53
N ALA A 27 20.62 17.87 -16.45
CA ALA A 27 19.83 18.46 -17.51
C ALA A 27 18.64 19.28 -16.97
N MET A 28 17.99 18.81 -15.91
CA MET A 28 16.92 19.55 -15.22
C MET A 28 17.43 20.85 -14.60
N LEU A 29 18.55 20.81 -13.87
CA LEU A 29 19.12 22.01 -13.26
C LEU A 29 19.54 23.03 -14.32
N LEU A 30 20.16 22.56 -15.40
CA LEU A 30 20.58 23.42 -16.52
C LEU A 30 19.39 23.99 -17.30
N SER A 31 18.32 23.21 -17.51
CA SER A 31 17.11 23.68 -18.19
C SER A 31 16.30 24.66 -17.34
N ALA A 32 16.16 24.41 -16.03
CA ALA A 32 15.54 25.35 -15.10
C ALA A 32 16.32 26.67 -15.02
N TRP A 33 17.66 26.60 -14.95
CA TRP A 33 18.52 27.78 -14.95
C TRP A 33 18.49 28.51 -16.30
N GLY A 34 18.50 27.77 -17.41
CA GLY A 34 18.34 28.32 -18.75
C GLY A 34 17.00 29.03 -18.93
N LEU A 35 15.91 28.44 -18.45
CA LEU A 35 14.58 29.04 -18.45
C LEU A 35 14.56 30.33 -17.59
N TYR A 36 15.12 30.28 -16.39
CA TYR A 36 15.26 31.46 -15.53
C TYR A 36 16.03 32.60 -16.22
N LEU A 37 17.13 32.29 -16.90
CA LEU A 37 17.91 33.29 -17.66
C LEU A 37 17.13 33.83 -18.85
N ILE A 38 16.41 33.00 -19.58
CA ILE A 38 15.51 33.43 -20.67
C ILE A 38 14.44 34.38 -20.12
N LEU A 39 13.85 34.07 -18.97
CA LEU A 39 12.85 34.91 -18.31
C LEU A 39 13.43 36.23 -17.79
N ARG A 40 14.66 36.21 -17.26
CA ARG A 40 15.31 37.39 -16.66
C ARG A 40 15.94 38.33 -17.70
N ILE A 41 16.57 37.77 -18.73
CA ILE A 41 17.38 38.49 -19.73
C ILE A 41 16.58 38.71 -21.03
N GLY A 42 15.54 37.90 -21.27
CA GLY A 42 14.71 37.97 -22.45
C GLY A 42 13.89 39.28 -22.56
N PRO A 43 13.31 39.53 -23.75
CA PRO A 43 12.55 40.75 -24.05
C PRO A 43 11.31 40.96 -23.18
N LEU A 44 10.98 40.03 -22.27
CA LEU A 44 9.91 40.08 -21.28
C LEU A 44 9.99 41.28 -20.32
N ASN A 45 11.18 41.85 -20.09
CA ASN A 45 11.37 43.08 -19.30
C ASN A 45 11.29 44.38 -20.12
N LYS A 46 11.03 44.31 -21.43
CA LYS A 46 10.85 45.51 -22.26
C LYS A 46 9.38 45.97 -22.19
N PRO A 47 9.12 47.27 -21.95
CA PRO A 47 7.76 47.79 -21.90
C PRO A 47 7.02 47.48 -23.22
N ALA A 48 5.81 46.96 -23.08
CA ALA A 48 4.97 46.45 -24.15
C ALA A 48 4.64 47.54 -25.20
N THR A 49 5.43 47.63 -26.27
CA THR A 49 5.17 48.53 -27.41
C THR A 49 4.69 47.80 -28.67
N SER A 50 4.60 46.47 -28.67
CA SER A 50 4.04 45.71 -29.79
C SER A 50 3.21 44.53 -29.27
N ARG A 51 1.89 44.69 -29.31
CA ARG A 51 0.88 43.74 -28.84
C ARG A 51 0.62 42.58 -29.83
N ASP A 52 1.29 42.56 -30.98
CA ASP A 52 0.90 41.74 -32.13
C ASP A 52 1.61 40.38 -32.22
N LYS A 53 2.60 40.08 -31.37
CA LYS A 53 3.37 38.81 -31.44
C LYS A 53 3.58 38.12 -30.09
N TRP A 54 2.66 38.27 -29.14
CA TRP A 54 2.77 37.63 -27.82
C TRP A 54 2.85 36.09 -27.87
N PHE A 55 2.27 35.46 -28.90
CA PHE A 55 2.31 34.00 -29.11
C PHE A 55 3.67 33.48 -29.63
N MET A 56 4.57 34.38 -30.07
CA MET A 56 5.94 34.05 -30.46
C MET A 56 6.92 34.15 -29.28
N ASP A 57 6.42 34.48 -28.09
CA ASP A 57 7.24 34.50 -26.88
C ASP A 57 7.65 33.05 -26.50
N PRO A 58 8.96 32.76 -26.37
CA PRO A 58 9.44 31.45 -25.93
C PRO A 58 8.77 30.97 -24.64
N PHE A 59 8.38 31.87 -23.75
CA PHE A 59 7.68 31.54 -22.52
C PHE A 59 6.28 30.94 -22.77
N VAL A 60 5.52 31.49 -23.72
CA VAL A 60 4.19 30.96 -24.08
C VAL A 60 4.31 29.57 -24.68
N TRP A 61 5.37 29.31 -25.46
CA TRP A 61 5.65 27.98 -25.99
C TRP A 61 6.02 26.97 -24.90
N VAL A 62 6.90 27.34 -23.95
CA VAL A 62 7.27 26.47 -22.83
C VAL A 62 6.03 26.11 -22.01
N VAL A 63 5.22 27.11 -21.65
CA VAL A 63 3.96 26.90 -20.93
C VAL A 63 3.00 26.00 -21.71
N GLY A 64 2.80 26.27 -23.01
CA GLY A 64 1.93 25.48 -23.87
C GLY A 64 2.38 24.01 -23.99
N VAL A 65 3.67 23.78 -24.22
CA VAL A 65 4.24 22.42 -24.30
C VAL A 65 4.12 21.70 -22.97
N SER A 66 4.44 22.35 -21.85
CA SER A 66 4.31 21.75 -20.51
C SER A 66 2.86 21.40 -20.17
N LEU A 67 1.90 22.23 -20.54
CA LEU A 67 0.47 21.93 -20.35
C LEU A 67 0.03 20.73 -21.20
N VAL A 68 0.42 20.69 -22.49
CA VAL A 68 0.09 19.56 -23.38
C VAL A 68 0.71 18.26 -22.85
N LEU A 69 1.96 18.28 -22.41
CA LEU A 69 2.62 17.13 -21.81
C LEU A 69 1.94 16.70 -20.50
N GLY A 70 1.59 17.66 -19.64
CA GLY A 70 0.88 17.40 -18.40
C GLY A 70 -0.49 16.76 -18.64
N ILE A 71 -1.27 17.29 -19.59
CA ILE A 71 -2.57 16.72 -20.00
C ILE A 71 -2.36 15.32 -20.58
N TYR A 72 -1.34 15.12 -21.42
CA TYR A 72 -1.03 13.81 -21.97
C TYR A 72 -0.77 12.79 -20.84
N VAL A 73 0.13 13.10 -19.90
CA VAL A 73 0.43 12.21 -18.77
C VAL A 73 -0.82 11.96 -17.91
N TRP A 74 -1.61 13.00 -17.64
CA TRP A 74 -2.86 12.89 -16.91
C TRP A 74 -3.86 11.92 -17.58
N VAL A 75 -4.03 12.03 -18.90
CA VAL A 75 -4.86 11.11 -19.69
C VAL A 75 -4.30 9.68 -19.64
N ARG A 76 -2.98 9.50 -19.71
CA ARG A 76 -2.36 8.16 -19.60
C ARG A 76 -2.57 7.53 -18.23
N ILE A 77 -2.47 8.31 -17.15
CA ILE A 77 -2.76 7.85 -15.79
C ILE A 77 -4.23 7.46 -15.67
N ALA A 78 -5.15 8.28 -16.19
CA ALA A 78 -6.58 7.98 -16.17
C ALA A 78 -6.94 6.72 -16.98
N GLN A 79 -6.22 6.42 -18.07
CA GLN A 79 -6.40 5.20 -18.86
C GLN A 79 -5.79 3.97 -18.18
N ASN A 80 -4.58 4.10 -17.63
CA ASN A 80 -3.84 3.02 -17.01
C ASN A 80 -2.75 3.58 -16.06
N VAL A 81 -3.12 3.73 -14.79
CA VAL A 81 -2.22 4.24 -13.75
C VAL A 81 -0.99 3.35 -13.57
N TRP A 82 -1.15 2.02 -13.55
CA TRP A 82 -0.05 1.09 -13.28
C TRP A 82 1.01 1.09 -14.39
N ALA A 83 0.59 0.98 -15.65
CA ALA A 83 1.51 0.99 -16.79
C ALA A 83 2.26 2.32 -16.91
N THR A 84 1.55 3.43 -16.70
CA THR A 84 2.13 4.78 -16.76
C THR A 84 3.08 5.02 -15.59
N ALA A 85 2.69 4.62 -14.38
CA ALA A 85 3.44 4.85 -13.17
C ALA A 85 4.83 4.20 -13.22
N VAL A 86 4.95 2.94 -13.63
CA VAL A 86 6.27 2.31 -13.66
C VAL A 86 7.11 2.75 -14.85
N GLN A 87 6.49 3.19 -15.94
CA GLN A 87 7.22 3.82 -17.04
C GLN A 87 7.92 5.10 -16.60
N LEU A 88 7.25 5.89 -15.78
CA LEU A 88 7.78 7.11 -15.19
C LEU A 88 8.64 6.86 -13.94
N GLY A 89 8.35 5.80 -13.18
CA GLY A 89 8.84 5.62 -11.82
C GLY A 89 8.30 6.67 -10.85
N ALA A 90 8.44 6.43 -9.55
CA ALA A 90 8.02 7.38 -8.51
C ALA A 90 8.66 8.76 -8.68
N ILE A 91 9.95 8.82 -9.06
CA ILE A 91 10.67 10.07 -9.27
C ILE A 91 10.12 10.81 -10.50
N GLY A 92 9.89 10.11 -11.62
CA GLY A 92 9.35 10.73 -12.82
C GLY A 92 7.92 11.25 -12.64
N VAL A 93 7.09 10.56 -11.84
CA VAL A 93 5.75 11.04 -11.47
C VAL A 93 5.84 12.36 -10.69
N VAL A 94 6.70 12.42 -9.66
CA VAL A 94 6.88 13.64 -8.86
C VAL A 94 7.43 14.79 -9.71
N GLU A 95 8.38 14.49 -10.60
CA GLU A 95 8.95 15.48 -11.50
C GLU A 95 7.91 16.08 -12.44
N VAL A 96 7.14 15.24 -13.14
CA VAL A 96 6.06 15.70 -14.03
C VAL A 96 5.06 16.55 -13.25
N PHE A 97 4.70 16.13 -12.04
CA PHE A 97 3.83 16.91 -11.16
C PHE A 97 4.42 18.29 -10.83
N LEU A 98 5.70 18.37 -10.44
CA LEU A 98 6.33 19.64 -10.10
C LEU A 98 6.43 20.60 -11.30
N ILE A 99 6.70 20.07 -12.50
CA ILE A 99 6.71 20.85 -13.74
C ILE A 99 5.31 21.43 -14.00
N VAL A 100 4.28 20.59 -13.96
CA VAL A 100 2.89 21.02 -14.18
C VAL A 100 2.44 22.00 -13.11
N ALA A 101 2.73 21.74 -11.84
CA ALA A 101 2.39 22.61 -10.72
C ALA A 101 3.04 23.99 -10.87
N THR A 102 4.32 24.04 -11.25
CA THR A 102 5.05 25.30 -11.48
C THR A 102 4.39 26.12 -12.60
N VAL A 103 4.01 25.46 -13.70
CA VAL A 103 3.33 26.13 -14.82
C VAL A 103 1.95 26.64 -14.42
N VAL A 104 1.18 25.85 -13.68
CA VAL A 104 -0.15 26.26 -13.17
C VAL A 104 -0.03 27.45 -12.22
N VAL A 105 0.90 27.42 -11.25
CA VAL A 105 1.13 28.54 -10.32
C VAL A 105 1.56 29.79 -11.08
N GLY A 106 2.47 29.66 -12.06
CA GLY A 106 2.89 30.76 -12.92
C GLY A 106 1.72 31.39 -13.68
N LEU A 107 0.84 30.57 -14.26
CA LEU A 107 -0.37 31.04 -14.95
C LEU A 107 -1.34 31.76 -14.00
N LEU A 108 -1.53 31.24 -12.79
CA LEU A 108 -2.38 31.89 -11.77
C LEU A 108 -1.81 33.23 -11.31
N MET A 109 -0.48 33.35 -11.19
CA MET A 109 0.19 34.62 -10.90
C MET A 109 0.00 35.62 -12.04
N MET A 110 0.19 35.21 -13.28
CA MET A 110 -0.07 36.07 -14.45
C MET A 110 -1.53 36.53 -14.48
N LEU A 111 -2.48 35.63 -14.20
CA LEU A 111 -3.90 35.97 -14.13
C LEU A 111 -4.18 37.00 -13.02
N ALA A 112 -3.54 36.87 -11.85
CA ALA A 112 -3.70 37.79 -10.74
C ALA A 112 -3.12 39.18 -11.03
N GLU A 113 -2.02 39.28 -11.78
CA GLU A 113 -1.30 40.53 -12.02
C GLU A 113 -1.69 41.25 -13.32
N TRP A 114 -1.91 40.51 -14.41
CA TRP A 114 -2.02 41.08 -15.76
C TRP A 114 -3.48 41.22 -16.22
N VAL A 115 -4.41 40.48 -15.62
CA VAL A 115 -5.83 40.56 -15.96
C VAL A 115 -6.52 41.51 -14.99
N ALA A 116 -7.23 42.49 -15.55
CA ALA A 116 -7.99 43.43 -14.74
C ALA A 116 -9.07 42.67 -13.94
N PRO A 117 -9.28 43.00 -12.65
CA PRO A 117 -10.31 42.35 -11.85
C PRO A 117 -11.68 42.53 -12.50
N PRO A 118 -12.58 41.52 -12.44
CA PRO A 118 -13.97 41.69 -12.85
C PRO A 118 -14.63 42.89 -12.14
N ALA A 119 -15.62 43.54 -12.78
CA ALA A 119 -16.24 44.78 -12.31
C ALA A 119 -16.71 44.71 -10.84
N PHE A 120 -17.24 43.57 -10.42
CA PHE A 120 -17.63 43.32 -9.02
C PHE A 120 -16.48 43.55 -8.03
N PHE A 121 -15.28 43.03 -8.32
CA PHE A 121 -14.11 43.22 -7.45
C PHE A 121 -13.54 44.63 -7.53
N GLN A 122 -13.70 45.33 -8.66
CA GLN A 122 -13.31 46.73 -8.78
C GLN A 122 -14.16 47.63 -7.86
N VAL A 123 -15.47 47.37 -7.78
CA VAL A 123 -16.38 48.09 -6.87
C VAL A 123 -15.97 47.88 -5.40
N LEU A 124 -15.46 46.69 -5.06
CA LEU A 124 -14.91 46.37 -3.74
C LEU A 124 -13.51 46.95 -3.48
N GLY A 125 -12.93 47.70 -4.42
CA GLY A 125 -11.65 48.39 -4.26
C GLY A 125 -10.41 47.55 -4.59
N PHE A 126 -10.56 46.35 -5.18
CA PHE A 126 -9.42 45.54 -5.58
C PHE A 126 -8.73 46.13 -6.82
N LYS A 127 -7.42 46.39 -6.71
CA LYS A 127 -6.58 46.87 -7.82
C LYS A 127 -6.05 45.76 -8.73
N ARG A 128 -6.07 44.52 -8.24
CA ARG A 128 -5.58 43.31 -8.92
C ARG A 128 -6.64 42.21 -8.77
N PHE A 129 -6.68 41.24 -9.69
CA PHE A 129 -7.65 40.15 -9.61
C PHE A 129 -7.31 39.23 -8.41
N PRO A 130 -8.18 39.11 -7.38
CA PRO A 130 -7.86 38.34 -6.17
C PRO A 130 -7.92 36.81 -6.35
N VAL A 131 -7.22 36.25 -7.34
CA VAL A 131 -7.24 34.82 -7.69
C VAL A 131 -6.98 33.91 -6.49
N PHE A 132 -5.94 34.17 -5.70
CA PHE A 132 -5.59 33.33 -4.54
C PHE A 132 -6.63 33.40 -3.42
N ILE A 133 -7.26 34.55 -3.20
CA ILE A 133 -8.36 34.67 -2.22
C ILE A 133 -9.54 33.83 -2.68
N LEU A 134 -9.85 33.83 -3.97
CA LEU A 134 -10.90 33.00 -4.55
C LEU A 134 -10.59 31.51 -4.44
N LEU A 135 -9.33 31.11 -4.64
CA LEU A 135 -8.90 29.72 -4.47
C LEU A 135 -8.99 29.28 -3.00
N VAL A 136 -8.58 30.11 -2.05
CA VAL A 136 -8.74 29.82 -0.61
C VAL A 136 -10.21 29.77 -0.22
N GLY A 137 -11.02 30.73 -0.69
CA GLY A 137 -12.47 30.73 -0.50
C GLY A 137 -13.12 29.45 -1.05
N TRP A 138 -12.72 29.04 -2.25
CA TRP A 138 -13.17 27.80 -2.85
C TRP A 138 -12.73 26.58 -2.05
N ALA A 139 -11.47 26.50 -1.60
CA ALA A 139 -10.97 25.39 -0.79
C ALA A 139 -11.77 25.26 0.52
N MET A 140 -12.12 26.39 1.17
CA MET A 140 -12.98 26.38 2.35
C MET A 140 -14.39 25.87 2.02
N ILE A 141 -15.01 26.36 0.95
CA ILE A 141 -16.34 25.88 0.51
C ILE A 141 -16.29 24.39 0.20
N ALA A 142 -15.32 23.97 -0.61
CA ALA A 142 -15.11 22.58 -0.96
C ALA A 142 -14.91 21.72 0.29
N SER A 143 -14.19 22.18 1.31
CA SER A 143 -14.01 21.47 2.60
C SER A 143 -15.30 21.27 3.39
N ALA A 144 -16.27 22.17 3.26
CA ALA A 144 -17.57 22.09 3.93
C ALA A 144 -18.59 21.22 3.16
N LEU A 145 -18.35 20.95 1.87
CA LEU A 145 -19.22 20.10 1.08
C LEU A 145 -19.05 18.62 1.49
N PRO A 146 -20.16 17.88 1.70
CA PRO A 146 -20.09 16.47 2.02
C PRO A 146 -19.41 15.71 0.87
N VAL A 147 -18.31 15.04 1.18
CA VAL A 147 -17.63 14.13 0.24
C VAL A 147 -18.34 12.77 0.33
N SER A 148 -18.43 12.05 -0.79
CA SER A 148 -19.06 10.73 -0.84
C SER A 148 -18.55 9.81 0.29
N VAL A 149 -19.51 9.17 0.95
CA VAL A 149 -19.30 8.27 2.08
C VAL A 149 -18.48 7.08 1.60
N GLY A 150 -17.24 6.91 2.07
CA GLY A 150 -16.52 5.65 1.80
C GLY A 150 -15.04 5.73 1.43
N TYR A 151 -14.48 6.92 1.25
CA TYR A 151 -13.15 7.03 0.66
C TYR A 151 -12.06 6.49 1.59
N HIS A 152 -11.24 5.56 1.09
CA HIS A 152 -10.24 4.79 1.85
C HIS A 152 -10.83 3.78 2.84
N ASP A 153 -12.07 3.32 2.62
CA ASP A 153 -12.63 2.22 3.37
C ASP A 153 -11.86 0.91 3.09
N VAL A 154 -11.72 0.09 4.14
CA VAL A 154 -11.18 -1.26 4.00
C VAL A 154 -12.10 -2.08 3.10
N ARG A 155 -11.50 -2.76 2.12
CA ARG A 155 -12.23 -3.61 1.16
C ARG A 155 -12.40 -5.01 1.74
N PHE A 156 -13.67 -5.38 1.93
CA PHE A 156 -14.09 -6.69 2.40
C PHE A 156 -14.52 -7.59 1.25
N VAL A 157 -14.46 -8.90 1.48
CA VAL A 157 -15.10 -9.92 0.65
C VAL A 157 -16.47 -10.20 1.26
N THR A 158 -17.54 -10.01 0.48
CA THR A 158 -18.92 -10.27 0.91
C THR A 158 -19.46 -11.54 0.26
N VAL A 159 -20.25 -12.30 1.03
CA VAL A 159 -20.99 -13.47 0.56
C VAL A 159 -22.44 -13.32 1.00
N ALA A 160 -23.39 -13.69 0.15
CA ALA A 160 -24.81 -13.67 0.51
C ALA A 160 -25.05 -14.59 1.71
N ALA A 161 -25.81 -14.12 2.72
CA ALA A 161 -26.02 -14.87 3.97
C ALA A 161 -26.68 -16.25 3.76
N ASN A 162 -27.37 -16.46 2.64
CA ASN A 162 -28.03 -17.70 2.28
C ASN A 162 -27.14 -18.69 1.51
N SER A 163 -25.88 -18.35 1.23
CA SER A 163 -24.94 -19.26 0.58
C SER A 163 -24.43 -20.30 1.58
N ALA A 164 -24.40 -21.58 1.19
CA ALA A 164 -23.90 -22.70 2.00
C ALA A 164 -22.40 -22.66 2.33
N ALA A 165 -21.73 -21.52 2.08
CA ALA A 165 -20.33 -21.28 2.41
C ALA A 165 -20.19 -20.26 3.56
N PRO A 166 -20.31 -20.69 4.84
CA PRO A 166 -19.98 -19.84 5.98
C PRO A 166 -18.84 -20.39 6.84
N ALA A 167 -17.93 -21.23 6.31
CA ALA A 167 -16.95 -21.93 7.14
C ALA A 167 -15.75 -21.07 7.62
N THR A 168 -15.53 -19.86 7.08
CA THR A 168 -14.27 -19.11 7.30
C THR A 168 -14.23 -18.27 8.58
N LEU A 169 -15.34 -18.13 9.31
CA LEU A 169 -15.42 -17.24 10.49
C LEU A 169 -16.03 -17.91 11.73
N ASP A 170 -16.38 -19.19 11.73
CA ASP A 170 -17.06 -19.76 12.91
C ASP A 170 -16.08 -20.15 14.04
N ARG A 171 -14.77 -19.97 13.85
CA ARG A 171 -13.73 -20.20 14.88
C ARG A 171 -12.60 -19.18 14.74
N ALA A 172 -12.55 -18.22 15.65
CA ALA A 172 -11.32 -17.47 15.86
C ALA A 172 -10.23 -18.42 16.40
N GLU A 173 -9.00 -18.30 15.90
CA GLU A 173 -7.89 -19.14 16.36
C GLU A 173 -7.45 -18.65 17.74
N THR A 174 -7.41 -19.52 18.74
CA THR A 174 -6.87 -19.18 20.08
C THR A 174 -5.39 -19.57 20.15
N PRO A 175 -4.59 -19.03 21.08
CA PRO A 175 -3.19 -19.46 21.26
C PRO A 175 -3.05 -20.98 21.49
N THR A 176 -4.02 -21.59 22.18
CA THR A 176 -4.03 -23.04 22.43
C THR A 176 -4.35 -23.83 21.17
N SER A 177 -5.38 -23.44 20.43
CA SER A 177 -5.74 -24.13 19.18
C SER A 177 -4.67 -23.97 18.11
N LEU A 178 -4.00 -22.81 18.06
CA LEU A 178 -2.85 -22.56 17.19
C LEU A 178 -1.71 -23.56 17.46
N LEU A 179 -1.34 -23.72 18.75
CA LEU A 179 -0.28 -24.65 19.13
C LEU A 179 -0.67 -26.10 18.79
N VAL A 180 -1.91 -26.50 19.09
CA VAL A 180 -2.42 -27.84 18.76
C VAL A 180 -2.38 -28.08 17.25
N ARG A 181 -2.83 -27.10 16.46
CA ARG A 181 -2.80 -27.13 15.00
C ARG A 181 -1.36 -27.27 14.50
N TRP A 182 -0.42 -26.49 15.01
CA TRP A 182 0.99 -26.61 14.63
C TRP A 182 1.58 -27.99 14.95
N LEU A 183 1.33 -28.51 16.16
CA LEU A 183 1.80 -29.83 16.58
C LEU A 183 1.27 -30.97 15.68
N GLN A 184 0.06 -30.83 15.15
CA GLN A 184 -0.55 -31.82 14.25
C GLN A 184 0.10 -31.88 12.85
N HIS A 185 0.76 -30.80 12.42
CA HIS A 185 1.39 -30.71 11.11
C HIS A 185 2.85 -31.17 11.09
N LEU A 186 3.47 -31.34 12.26
CA LEU A 186 4.83 -31.83 12.35
C LEU A 186 4.94 -33.28 11.84
N PRO A 187 6.02 -33.66 11.12
CA PRO A 187 6.18 -35.00 10.55
C PRO A 187 6.00 -36.14 11.57
N SER A 188 5.40 -37.26 11.15
CA SER A 188 5.25 -38.46 11.97
C SER A 188 6.62 -38.94 12.49
N GLY A 189 6.81 -38.97 13.82
CA GLY A 189 8.09 -39.32 14.45
C GLY A 189 8.96 -38.13 14.89
N SER A 190 8.46 -36.91 14.73
CA SER A 190 9.05 -35.66 15.26
C SER A 190 9.42 -35.72 16.75
N PHE A 191 8.61 -36.42 17.53
CA PHE A 191 8.80 -36.62 18.98
C PHE A 191 9.37 -38.00 19.35
N GLY A 192 9.82 -38.78 18.36
CA GLY A 192 10.44 -40.08 18.57
C GLY A 192 11.85 -39.98 19.18
N PRO A 193 12.39 -41.07 19.74
CA PRO A 193 13.77 -41.11 20.21
C PRO A 193 14.72 -40.89 19.03
N GLY A 194 15.65 -39.95 19.18
CA GLY A 194 16.72 -39.66 18.24
C GLY A 194 17.83 -40.72 18.28
N PRO A 195 18.87 -40.56 17.44
CA PRO A 195 20.07 -41.39 17.52
C PRO A 195 20.60 -41.38 18.95
N SER A 196 20.91 -42.57 19.49
CA SER A 196 21.43 -42.75 20.86
C SER A 196 20.44 -42.54 22.01
N GLY A 197 19.12 -42.47 21.74
CA GLY A 197 18.09 -42.33 22.78
C GLY A 197 17.89 -40.90 23.29
N ALA A 198 18.55 -39.90 22.68
CA ALA A 198 18.29 -38.49 22.96
C ALA A 198 16.89 -38.09 22.45
N ARG A 199 16.12 -37.31 23.21
CA ARG A 199 14.85 -36.76 22.71
C ARG A 199 15.14 -35.80 21.56
N ARG A 200 14.48 -36.00 20.41
CA ARG A 200 14.54 -35.05 19.30
C ARG A 200 13.65 -33.85 19.65
N GLY A 201 14.22 -32.65 19.67
CA GLY A 201 13.48 -31.41 19.83
C GLY A 201 13.24 -30.78 18.46
N ILE A 202 11.99 -30.42 18.16
CA ILE A 202 11.68 -29.53 17.03
C ILE A 202 11.66 -28.11 17.56
N PRO A 203 12.45 -27.18 17.00
CA PRO A 203 12.40 -25.80 17.41
C PRO A 203 11.04 -25.21 17.01
N LEU A 204 10.38 -24.57 17.97
CA LEU A 204 9.27 -23.68 17.69
C LEU A 204 9.87 -22.36 17.23
N VAL A 205 9.62 -21.98 15.98
CA VAL A 205 10.18 -20.75 15.38
C VAL A 205 9.11 -19.66 15.36
N LEU A 206 9.45 -18.50 15.90
CA LEU A 206 8.71 -17.25 15.76
C LEU A 206 9.53 -16.30 14.91
N VAL A 207 8.89 -15.65 13.95
CA VAL A 207 9.54 -14.71 13.03
C VAL A 207 9.06 -13.30 13.36
N SER A 208 9.98 -12.37 13.56
CA SER A 208 9.67 -10.94 13.69
C SER A 208 10.28 -10.18 12.51
N THR A 209 9.51 -9.31 11.87
CA THR A 209 9.95 -8.56 10.69
C THR A 209 9.76 -7.06 10.90
N ALA A 210 10.89 -6.36 10.92
CA ALA A 210 10.89 -4.91 11.08
C ALA A 210 10.37 -4.21 9.82
N GLY A 211 9.78 -3.03 10.01
CA GLY A 211 9.35 -2.17 8.92
C GLY A 211 10.50 -1.45 8.21
N GLY A 212 10.24 -1.00 6.99
CA GLY A 212 11.24 -0.33 6.13
C GLY A 212 10.85 -0.29 4.65
N GLY A 213 9.56 -0.16 4.35
CA GLY A 213 9.02 -0.14 2.99
C GLY A 213 9.40 -1.37 2.15
N VAL A 214 9.52 -1.18 0.84
CA VAL A 214 9.83 -2.28 -0.11
C VAL A 214 11.18 -2.95 0.16
N LYS A 215 12.12 -2.24 0.79
CA LYS A 215 13.40 -2.84 1.20
C LYS A 215 13.18 -3.89 2.27
N ALA A 216 12.43 -3.57 3.32
CA ALA A 216 12.07 -4.55 4.35
C ALA A 216 11.30 -5.72 3.75
N ALA A 217 10.32 -5.45 2.88
CA ALA A 217 9.55 -6.50 2.22
C ALA A 217 10.45 -7.51 1.48
N TYR A 218 11.32 -7.00 0.61
CA TYR A 218 12.23 -7.81 -0.19
C TYR A 218 13.18 -8.64 0.68
N TRP A 219 13.81 -8.02 1.68
CA TRP A 219 14.75 -8.71 2.57
C TRP A 219 14.07 -9.74 3.45
N THR A 220 12.87 -9.45 3.96
CA THR A 220 12.07 -10.41 4.72
C THR A 220 11.78 -11.66 3.90
N SER A 221 11.21 -11.53 2.71
CA SER A 221 10.90 -12.70 1.88
C SER A 221 12.15 -13.45 1.46
N LEU A 222 13.23 -12.73 1.11
CA LEU A 222 14.50 -13.35 0.76
C LEU A 222 15.08 -14.15 1.92
N VAL A 223 15.21 -13.55 3.11
CA VAL A 223 15.79 -14.24 4.28
C VAL A 223 14.99 -15.49 4.64
N LEU A 224 13.65 -15.39 4.65
CA LEU A 224 12.79 -16.54 4.95
C LEU A 224 12.94 -17.65 3.92
N ASP A 225 12.96 -17.32 2.63
CA ASP A 225 13.22 -18.29 1.57
C ASP A 225 14.59 -18.99 1.73
N CYS A 226 15.64 -18.21 2.01
CA CYS A 226 16.99 -18.71 2.16
C CYS A 226 17.21 -19.59 3.40
N VAL A 227 16.52 -19.28 4.50
CA VAL A 227 16.67 -20.00 5.77
C VAL A 227 15.75 -21.20 5.83
N LEU A 228 14.48 -21.02 5.45
CA LEU A 228 13.43 -22.01 5.66
C LEU A 228 13.20 -22.92 4.46
N GLN A 229 13.27 -22.41 3.22
CA GLN A 229 12.93 -23.22 2.04
C GLN A 229 14.15 -23.73 1.28
N GLN A 230 15.33 -23.14 1.52
CA GLN A 230 16.65 -23.56 0.99
C GLN A 230 16.58 -24.07 -0.46
N ARG A 231 15.77 -23.38 -1.28
CA ARG A 231 15.58 -23.70 -2.70
C ARG A 231 16.79 -23.17 -3.46
N PRO A 232 17.08 -23.71 -4.66
CA PRO A 232 18.06 -23.12 -5.57
C PRO A 232 17.51 -21.81 -6.16
N VAL A 233 17.36 -20.79 -5.32
CA VAL A 233 16.98 -19.43 -5.73
C VAL A 233 18.22 -18.72 -6.24
N ALA A 234 18.06 -17.77 -7.15
CA ALA A 234 19.13 -16.90 -7.62
C ALA A 234 19.97 -16.31 -6.45
N PRO A 235 21.23 -15.88 -6.68
CA PRO A 235 22.07 -15.29 -5.64
C PRO A 235 21.32 -14.23 -4.82
N PRO A 236 21.47 -14.20 -3.48
CA PRO A 236 22.61 -14.73 -2.70
C PRO A 236 22.46 -16.14 -2.10
N CYS A 237 21.35 -16.86 -2.32
CA CYS A 237 21.06 -18.07 -1.53
C CYS A 237 21.31 -19.40 -2.25
N ARG A 238 21.80 -19.33 -3.49
CA ARG A 238 22.18 -20.47 -4.32
C ARG A 238 23.12 -21.47 -3.61
N ASP A 239 24.06 -20.98 -2.80
CA ASP A 239 25.08 -21.82 -2.15
C ASP A 239 24.55 -22.58 -0.92
N ARG A 240 23.34 -22.26 -0.43
CA ARG A 240 22.68 -22.94 0.69
C ARG A 240 21.58 -23.90 0.25
N ALA A 241 21.44 -24.16 -1.05
CA ALA A 241 20.36 -24.99 -1.55
C ALA A 241 20.52 -26.44 -1.08
N SER A 242 19.71 -26.85 -0.10
CA SER A 242 19.66 -28.23 0.39
C SER A 242 18.35 -28.94 0.02
N GLY A 243 17.39 -28.22 -0.57
CA GLY A 243 16.04 -28.72 -0.84
C GLY A 243 15.22 -29.04 0.41
N ARG A 244 15.63 -28.53 1.59
CA ARG A 244 14.87 -28.68 2.84
C ARG A 244 13.84 -27.59 2.92
N ASP A 245 12.64 -27.98 3.29
CA ASP A 245 11.57 -27.06 3.66
C ASP A 245 11.29 -27.19 5.16
N GLU A 246 11.63 -26.14 5.88
CA GLU A 246 11.45 -25.98 7.32
C GLU A 246 10.34 -24.96 7.63
N THR A 247 9.53 -24.59 6.63
CA THR A 247 8.39 -23.68 6.82
C THR A 247 7.42 -24.20 7.88
N ASP A 248 7.23 -25.53 7.97
CA ASP A 248 6.36 -26.18 8.95
C ASP A 248 6.82 -25.98 10.41
N GLN A 249 8.08 -25.58 10.66
CA GLN A 249 8.60 -25.29 12.00
C GLN A 249 8.22 -23.90 12.51
N VAL A 250 7.76 -23.02 11.62
CA VAL A 250 7.37 -21.65 11.98
C VAL A 250 5.94 -21.65 12.47
N LEU A 251 5.74 -21.31 13.74
CA LEU A 251 4.42 -21.20 14.35
C LEU A 251 3.71 -19.93 13.88
N ALA A 252 4.41 -18.80 13.98
CA ALA A 252 3.85 -17.49 13.67
C ALA A 252 4.94 -16.54 13.16
N GLY A 253 4.54 -15.63 12.29
CA GLY A 253 5.32 -14.48 11.88
C GLY A 253 4.57 -13.20 12.22
N SER A 254 5.26 -12.24 12.83
CA SER A 254 4.75 -10.90 13.05
C SER A 254 5.58 -9.87 12.30
N GLY A 255 4.91 -8.87 11.75
CA GLY A 255 5.53 -7.83 10.96
C GLY A 255 4.93 -6.46 11.18
N ALA A 256 5.71 -5.43 10.83
CA ALA A 256 5.23 -4.07 10.71
C ALA A 256 5.60 -3.47 9.35
N SER A 257 4.77 -2.58 8.84
CA SER A 257 5.04 -1.84 7.60
C SER A 257 5.40 -2.78 6.42
N GLY A 258 6.41 -2.42 5.63
CA GLY A 258 6.95 -3.28 4.57
C GLY A 258 7.40 -4.68 5.03
N GLY A 259 7.76 -4.89 6.31
CA GLY A 259 8.05 -6.22 6.85
C GLY A 259 6.84 -7.14 6.82
N SER A 260 5.64 -6.61 7.10
CA SER A 260 4.36 -7.32 6.94
C SER A 260 4.10 -7.70 5.50
N PHE A 261 4.40 -6.80 4.55
CA PHE A 261 4.24 -7.09 3.13
C PHE A 261 5.17 -8.23 2.68
N GLY A 262 6.44 -8.22 3.10
CA GLY A 262 7.38 -9.30 2.81
C GLY A 262 6.98 -10.63 3.44
N LEU A 263 6.49 -10.59 4.69
CA LEU A 263 6.04 -11.78 5.40
C LEU A 263 4.80 -12.40 4.73
N ALA A 264 3.78 -11.59 4.43
CA ALA A 264 2.60 -12.02 3.71
C ALA A 264 2.91 -12.56 2.30
N THR A 265 3.83 -11.92 1.58
CA THR A 265 4.28 -12.38 0.26
C THR A 265 4.99 -13.74 0.36
N TYR A 266 5.81 -13.94 1.40
CA TYR A 266 6.44 -15.24 1.67
C TYR A 266 5.41 -16.33 2.00
N VAL A 267 4.45 -16.04 2.90
CA VAL A 267 3.36 -16.97 3.25
C VAL A 267 2.51 -17.31 2.03
N ALA A 268 2.15 -16.34 1.21
CA ALA A 268 1.45 -16.55 -0.06
C ALA A 268 2.23 -17.44 -1.03
N HIS A 269 3.55 -17.31 -1.07
CA HIS A 269 4.41 -18.16 -1.90
C HIS A 269 4.52 -19.58 -1.32
N ALA A 270 4.67 -19.69 0.00
CA ALA A 270 4.77 -20.96 0.73
C ALA A 270 3.46 -21.77 0.68
N ALA A 271 2.30 -21.11 0.68
CA ALA A 271 0.99 -21.75 0.60
C ALA A 271 0.77 -22.54 -0.70
N ARG A 272 1.58 -22.31 -1.74
CA ARG A 272 1.40 -22.95 -3.05
C ARG A 272 2.01 -24.35 -3.07
N SER A 273 1.26 -25.30 -3.63
CA SER A 273 1.73 -26.68 -3.82
C SER A 273 2.59 -26.86 -5.07
N LEU A 274 2.53 -25.93 -6.03
CA LEU A 274 3.26 -25.99 -7.29
C LEU A 274 4.03 -24.68 -7.54
N PRO A 275 5.26 -24.74 -8.11
CA PRO A 275 5.99 -23.57 -8.57
C PRO A 275 5.17 -22.75 -9.58
N ASP A 276 5.23 -21.43 -9.49
CA ASP A 276 4.63 -20.57 -10.51
C ASP A 276 5.60 -20.41 -11.69
N PRO A 277 5.19 -20.67 -12.94
CA PRO A 277 6.00 -20.33 -14.10
C PRO A 277 6.43 -18.86 -14.14
N THR A 278 5.63 -17.97 -13.56
CA THR A 278 5.89 -16.53 -13.49
C THR A 278 6.88 -16.12 -12.40
N ASP A 279 7.32 -17.04 -11.52
CA ASP A 279 8.36 -16.75 -10.51
C ASP A 279 9.75 -16.58 -11.15
N GLY A 280 9.99 -17.17 -12.32
CA GLY A 280 11.30 -17.18 -12.98
C GLY A 280 12.42 -17.74 -12.10
N GLU A 281 13.64 -17.23 -12.25
CA GLU A 281 14.81 -17.64 -11.44
C GLU A 281 14.83 -17.01 -10.02
N ASN A 282 14.10 -15.91 -9.82
CA ASN A 282 14.07 -15.17 -8.57
C ASN A 282 12.65 -14.67 -8.29
N TRP A 283 11.87 -15.51 -7.62
CA TRP A 283 10.49 -15.21 -7.27
C TRP A 283 10.37 -13.95 -6.41
N VAL A 284 11.30 -13.72 -5.47
CA VAL A 284 11.29 -12.52 -4.61
C VAL A 284 11.43 -11.26 -5.45
N ALA A 285 12.33 -11.25 -6.43
CA ALA A 285 12.46 -10.13 -7.36
C ALA A 285 11.25 -9.99 -8.29
N ALA A 286 10.62 -11.09 -8.69
CA ALA A 286 9.41 -11.07 -9.50
C ALA A 286 8.24 -10.42 -8.74
N ARG A 287 8.06 -10.75 -7.46
CA ARG A 287 6.90 -10.31 -6.65
C ARG A 287 7.11 -9.02 -5.87
N LEU A 288 8.37 -8.62 -5.59
CA LEU A 288 8.69 -7.45 -4.76
C LEU A 288 9.68 -6.47 -5.41
N GLY A 289 10.10 -6.74 -6.65
CA GLY A 289 11.05 -5.88 -7.37
C GLY A 289 10.44 -4.62 -8.01
N GLY A 290 9.11 -4.52 -8.04
CA GLY A 290 8.35 -3.43 -8.67
C GLY A 290 8.39 -2.10 -7.90
N ASP A 291 8.04 -1.02 -8.58
CA ASP A 291 7.81 0.29 -7.97
C ASP A 291 6.32 0.49 -7.67
N TYR A 292 5.91 -0.01 -6.50
CA TYR A 292 4.52 0.11 -6.04
C TYR A 292 4.17 1.55 -5.64
N LEU A 293 5.17 2.34 -5.23
CA LEU A 293 4.99 3.72 -4.80
C LEU A 293 4.60 4.64 -5.97
N ALA A 294 5.14 4.40 -7.16
CA ALA A 294 4.83 5.20 -8.34
C ALA A 294 3.33 5.25 -8.65
N ALA A 295 2.63 4.11 -8.55
CA ALA A 295 1.22 4.02 -8.88
C ALA A 295 0.36 4.82 -7.89
N GLU A 296 0.71 4.75 -6.61
CA GLU A 296 0.05 5.49 -5.55
C GLU A 296 0.28 7.00 -5.69
N LEU A 297 1.52 7.43 -5.91
CA LEU A 297 1.86 8.84 -6.16
C LEU A 297 1.17 9.37 -7.42
N ALA A 298 1.12 8.57 -8.50
CA ALA A 298 0.47 8.96 -9.75
C ALA A 298 -1.03 9.21 -9.53
N TRP A 299 -1.70 8.33 -8.77
CA TRP A 299 -3.11 8.52 -8.45
C TRP A 299 -3.35 9.72 -7.53
N GLU A 300 -2.47 9.92 -6.54
CA GLU A 300 -2.54 11.08 -5.64
C GLU A 300 -2.48 12.41 -6.42
N VAL A 301 -1.45 12.59 -7.24
CA VAL A 301 -1.23 13.88 -7.94
C VAL A 301 -2.20 14.08 -9.10
N ALA A 302 -2.57 13.02 -9.82
CA ALA A 302 -3.41 13.13 -11.01
C ALA A 302 -4.91 13.07 -10.70
N VAL A 303 -5.33 12.37 -9.64
CA VAL A 303 -6.74 12.12 -9.39
C VAL A 303 -7.18 12.69 -8.04
N GLU A 304 -6.50 12.34 -6.94
CA GLU A 304 -6.97 12.73 -5.61
C GLU A 304 -6.79 14.23 -5.32
N LEU A 305 -5.69 14.84 -5.75
CA LEU A 305 -5.45 16.27 -5.58
C LEU A 305 -6.47 17.12 -6.37
N PRO A 306 -6.73 16.86 -7.68
CA PRO A 306 -7.83 17.51 -8.39
C PRO A 306 -9.20 17.21 -7.77
N ARG A 307 -9.42 16.00 -7.24
CA ARG A 307 -10.65 15.66 -6.52
C ARG A 307 -10.83 16.47 -5.25
N ALA A 308 -9.77 16.73 -4.48
CA ALA A 308 -9.84 17.53 -3.27
C ALA A 308 -10.37 18.95 -3.58
N PHE A 309 -10.06 19.46 -4.78
CA PHE A 309 -10.54 20.74 -5.28
C PHE A 309 -11.92 20.67 -5.95
N MET A 310 -12.16 19.70 -6.84
CA MET A 310 -13.37 19.64 -7.69
C MET A 310 -14.49 18.73 -7.16
N ARG A 311 -14.22 17.95 -6.10
CA ARG A 311 -15.18 17.06 -5.43
C ARG A 311 -15.85 16.01 -6.31
N PHE A 312 -15.17 15.52 -7.36
CA PHE A 312 -15.65 14.37 -8.16
C PHE A 312 -15.32 13.02 -7.49
N SER A 313 -16.01 11.95 -7.91
CA SER A 313 -15.83 10.59 -7.38
C SER A 313 -15.29 9.64 -8.46
N PRO A 314 -13.98 9.32 -8.46
CA PRO A 314 -13.33 8.49 -9.49
C PRO A 314 -13.63 6.99 -9.39
N GLY A 315 -14.44 6.54 -8.43
CA GLY A 315 -14.81 5.12 -8.24
C GLY A 315 -13.74 4.26 -7.55
N MET A 316 -12.45 4.64 -7.63
CA MET A 316 -11.34 4.01 -6.92
C MET A 316 -10.55 5.03 -6.09
N ASP A 317 -9.86 4.54 -5.07
CA ASP A 317 -8.95 5.34 -4.24
C ASP A 317 -7.49 4.87 -4.35
N ARG A 318 -6.54 5.69 -3.90
CA ARG A 318 -5.11 5.36 -4.01
C ARG A 318 -4.71 4.09 -3.23
N ALA A 319 -5.44 3.74 -2.17
CA ALA A 319 -5.20 2.48 -1.45
C ALA A 319 -5.56 1.28 -2.34
N GLU A 320 -6.63 1.39 -3.13
CA GLU A 320 -7.02 0.34 -4.07
C GLU A 320 -5.99 0.20 -5.20
N VAL A 321 -5.48 1.33 -5.69
CA VAL A 321 -4.41 1.37 -6.69
C VAL A 321 -3.17 0.62 -6.19
N SER A 322 -2.76 0.85 -4.93
CA SER A 322 -1.61 0.16 -4.36
C SER A 322 -1.87 -1.34 -4.14
N GLU A 323 -3.05 -1.73 -3.63
CA GLU A 323 -3.40 -3.15 -3.47
C GLU A 323 -3.42 -3.90 -4.80
N ARG A 324 -4.03 -3.32 -5.83
CA ARG A 324 -4.03 -3.89 -7.19
C ARG A 324 -2.63 -3.95 -7.78
N ALA A 325 -1.76 -2.98 -7.48
CA ALA A 325 -0.35 -3.04 -7.90
C ALA A 325 0.37 -4.25 -7.29
N TRP A 326 0.07 -4.59 -6.02
CA TRP A 326 0.59 -5.81 -5.38
C TRP A 326 -0.01 -7.06 -6.00
N GLN A 327 -1.33 -7.10 -6.22
CA GLN A 327 -2.04 -8.24 -6.83
C GLN A 327 -1.53 -8.55 -8.24
N GLN A 328 -1.34 -7.54 -9.09
CA GLN A 328 -0.82 -7.71 -10.46
C GLN A 328 0.57 -8.34 -10.51
N SER A 329 1.39 -8.15 -9.49
CA SER A 329 2.71 -8.79 -9.41
C SER A 329 2.61 -10.31 -9.28
N TRP A 330 1.44 -10.83 -8.90
CA TRP A 330 1.14 -12.26 -8.81
C TRP A 330 0.59 -12.87 -10.09
N GLU A 331 -0.08 -12.08 -10.94
CA GLU A 331 -0.70 -12.56 -12.18
C GLU A 331 0.27 -12.60 -13.37
N SER A 332 1.17 -11.61 -13.45
CA SER A 332 1.98 -11.37 -14.66
C SER A 332 3.47 -11.70 -14.52
N GLY A 333 3.93 -12.14 -13.35
CA GLY A 333 5.35 -12.36 -13.05
C GLY A 333 6.13 -11.06 -12.77
N PRO A 334 7.46 -11.01 -13.02
CA PRO A 334 8.22 -9.77 -12.89
C PRO A 334 7.55 -8.70 -13.72
N TRP A 335 7.20 -7.59 -13.10
CA TRP A 335 6.40 -6.53 -13.74
C TRP A 335 7.06 -6.09 -15.07
N THR A 336 6.51 -6.55 -16.20
CA THR A 336 6.97 -6.17 -17.55
C THR A 336 5.93 -5.28 -18.23
N PRO A 337 6.33 -4.09 -18.73
CA PRO A 337 5.41 -3.12 -19.29
C PRO A 337 4.87 -3.62 -20.64
N SER A 338 3.58 -3.95 -20.68
CA SER A 338 2.86 -4.16 -21.92
C SER A 338 1.55 -3.37 -21.86
N TRP A 339 1.44 -2.36 -22.74
CA TRP A 339 0.21 -1.60 -22.94
C TRP A 339 -0.98 -2.46 -23.39
N GLY A 340 -0.73 -3.74 -23.74
CA GLY A 340 -1.76 -4.70 -24.17
C GLY A 340 -2.25 -5.67 -23.08
N HIS A 341 -1.65 -5.71 -21.88
CA HIS A 341 -2.03 -6.67 -20.83
C HIS A 341 -2.62 -6.03 -19.57
N ALA A 342 -2.38 -4.74 -19.32
CA ALA A 342 -2.99 -4.03 -18.20
C ALA A 342 -4.29 -3.34 -18.65
N THR A 343 -5.27 -4.12 -19.10
CA THR A 343 -6.61 -3.57 -19.30
C THR A 343 -7.28 -3.36 -17.95
N TRP A 344 -7.90 -2.20 -17.80
CA TRP A 344 -8.81 -1.84 -16.72
C TRP A 344 -9.95 -2.86 -16.63
N SER A 345 -9.74 -4.00 -15.95
CA SER A 345 -10.86 -4.87 -15.60
C SER A 345 -11.65 -4.15 -14.51
N THR A 346 -12.78 -3.57 -14.92
CA THR A 346 -13.84 -3.09 -14.02
C THR A 346 -14.58 -4.24 -13.35
N SER A 347 -14.30 -5.50 -13.71
CA SER A 347 -14.97 -6.66 -13.14
C SER A 347 -14.24 -7.12 -11.88
N PRO A 348 -14.89 -7.09 -10.69
CA PRO A 348 -14.33 -7.66 -9.46
C PRO A 348 -14.16 -9.19 -9.52
N ALA A 349 -14.56 -9.84 -10.61
CA ALA A 349 -14.90 -11.27 -10.64
C ALA A 349 -13.79 -12.22 -11.10
N GLU A 350 -12.61 -11.76 -11.55
CA GLU A 350 -11.62 -12.65 -12.18
C GLU A 350 -10.15 -12.41 -11.77
N ASP A 351 -9.88 -11.72 -10.66
CA ASP A 351 -8.49 -11.60 -10.17
C ASP A 351 -8.12 -12.89 -9.41
N HIS A 352 -7.48 -13.84 -10.08
CA HIS A 352 -7.06 -15.12 -9.51
C HIS A 352 -5.60 -15.03 -9.01
N GLY A 353 -5.39 -14.85 -7.71
CA GLY A 353 -4.03 -14.88 -7.15
C GLY A 353 -3.98 -14.95 -5.62
N PRO A 354 -2.83 -15.32 -5.04
CA PRO A 354 -2.69 -15.42 -3.57
C PRO A 354 -2.97 -14.11 -2.82
N MET A 355 -2.76 -12.95 -3.46
CA MET A 355 -3.01 -11.63 -2.87
C MET A 355 -4.48 -11.18 -2.95
N THR A 356 -5.29 -11.82 -3.80
CA THR A 356 -6.72 -11.52 -3.98
C THR A 356 -7.59 -12.49 -3.19
N GLU A 357 -7.04 -13.65 -2.82
CA GLU A 357 -7.63 -14.59 -1.90
C GLU A 357 -7.96 -13.94 -0.54
N GLY A 358 -9.05 -14.40 0.08
CA GLY A 358 -9.40 -14.05 1.45
C GLY A 358 -8.30 -14.45 2.43
N PHE A 359 -7.94 -13.54 3.33
CA PHE A 359 -6.89 -13.72 4.33
C PHE A 359 -7.20 -14.89 5.27
N PHE A 360 -8.43 -14.96 5.79
CA PHE A 360 -8.88 -16.05 6.65
C PHE A 360 -9.08 -17.34 5.85
N ALA A 361 -9.60 -17.23 4.62
CA ALA A 361 -9.73 -18.39 3.72
C ALA A 361 -8.38 -19.06 3.42
N GLN A 362 -7.32 -18.27 3.24
CA GLN A 362 -5.96 -18.78 3.02
C GLN A 362 -5.42 -19.51 4.26
N TRP A 363 -5.65 -18.97 5.46
CA TRP A 363 -5.31 -19.62 6.72
C TRP A 363 -6.02 -20.97 6.85
N GLU A 364 -7.35 -21.01 6.68
CA GLU A 364 -8.16 -22.23 6.80
C GLU A 364 -7.78 -23.31 5.77
N ARG A 365 -7.47 -22.91 4.54
CA ARG A 365 -6.96 -23.83 3.52
C ARG A 365 -5.68 -24.53 3.97
N GLY A 366 -4.77 -23.81 4.62
CA GLY A 366 -3.49 -24.36 5.09
C GLY A 366 -3.64 -25.45 6.18
N GLY A 367 -4.74 -25.44 6.94
CA GLY A 367 -5.04 -26.48 7.94
C GLY A 367 -6.00 -27.58 7.44
N SER A 368 -6.51 -27.45 6.21
CA SER A 368 -7.41 -28.44 5.63
C SER A 368 -6.64 -29.67 5.10
N PRO A 369 -7.26 -30.87 5.02
CA PRO A 369 -6.62 -32.05 4.45
C PRO A 369 -6.12 -31.80 3.01
N GLY A 370 -4.82 -31.96 2.78
CA GLY A 370 -4.17 -31.68 1.49
C GLY A 370 -3.74 -30.23 1.27
N GLY A 371 -4.04 -29.33 2.22
CA GLY A 371 -3.47 -28.00 2.31
C GLY A 371 -1.99 -28.03 2.73
N ARG A 372 -1.24 -27.00 2.34
CA ARG A 372 0.14 -26.78 2.79
C ARG A 372 0.10 -25.88 4.03
N PRO A 373 0.63 -26.34 5.18
CA PRO A 373 0.66 -25.52 6.40
C PRO A 373 1.44 -24.25 6.15
N VAL A 374 0.95 -23.15 6.70
CA VAL A 374 1.63 -21.87 6.64
C VAL A 374 1.67 -21.22 8.02
N PRO A 375 2.67 -20.38 8.30
CA PRO A 375 2.75 -19.65 9.57
C PRO A 375 1.54 -18.75 9.78
N LEU A 376 1.09 -18.62 11.03
CA LEU A 376 0.12 -17.59 11.40
C LEU A 376 0.72 -16.19 11.12
N LEU A 377 -0.04 -15.33 10.46
CA LEU A 377 0.35 -13.94 10.21
C LEU A 377 -0.20 -13.02 11.31
N LEU A 378 0.67 -12.23 11.92
CA LEU A 378 0.35 -11.17 12.88
C LEU A 378 0.79 -9.83 12.28
N LEU A 379 -0.04 -9.25 11.40
CA LEU A 379 0.30 -8.02 10.68
C LEU A 379 -0.13 -6.80 11.51
N ASN A 380 0.84 -6.06 12.02
CA ASN A 380 0.59 -4.98 12.97
C ASN A 380 0.22 -3.68 12.26
N GLY A 381 -0.91 -3.09 12.61
CA GLY A 381 -1.32 -1.73 12.30
C GLY A 381 -1.46 -0.89 13.58
N THR A 382 -1.71 0.41 13.40
CA THR A 382 -1.96 1.33 14.52
C THR A 382 -3.31 2.02 14.33
N SER A 383 -4.15 1.99 15.35
CA SER A 383 -5.42 2.71 15.36
C SER A 383 -5.19 4.19 15.64
N VAL A 384 -5.66 5.08 14.76
CA VAL A 384 -5.54 6.54 14.93
C VAL A 384 -6.38 7.05 16.09
N ALA A 385 -7.53 6.41 16.36
CA ALA A 385 -8.50 6.90 17.34
C ALA A 385 -7.98 6.85 18.78
N ASN A 386 -7.17 5.85 19.10
CA ASN A 386 -6.71 5.55 20.46
C ASN A 386 -5.21 5.17 20.54
N GLY A 387 -4.48 5.13 19.42
CA GLY A 387 -3.06 4.79 19.40
C GLY A 387 -2.76 3.31 19.66
N CYS A 388 -3.78 2.46 19.75
CA CYS A 388 -3.60 1.05 20.06
C CYS A 388 -3.12 0.24 18.87
N ARG A 389 -2.59 -0.96 19.16
CA ARG A 389 -2.28 -1.94 18.12
C ARG A 389 -3.58 -2.40 17.48
N PHE A 390 -3.60 -2.38 16.15
CA PHE A 390 -4.60 -3.04 15.34
C PHE A 390 -3.95 -4.30 14.75
N ASN A 391 -4.34 -5.48 15.18
CA ASN A 391 -3.74 -6.73 14.71
C ASN A 391 -4.60 -7.34 13.61
N THR A 392 -3.97 -7.52 12.45
CA THR A 392 -4.57 -8.25 11.34
C THR A 392 -4.02 -9.67 11.38
N SER A 393 -4.79 -10.55 12.01
CA SER A 393 -4.48 -11.96 12.22
C SER A 393 -5.73 -12.83 12.24
N ALA A 394 -5.55 -14.14 12.06
CA ALA A 394 -6.59 -15.14 12.33
C ALA A 394 -6.66 -15.52 13.82
N LEU A 395 -5.72 -15.02 14.63
CA LEU A 395 -5.66 -15.20 16.07
C LEU A 395 -6.56 -14.18 16.79
N ASP A 396 -7.40 -14.68 17.69
CA ASP A 396 -8.07 -13.91 18.74
C ASP A 396 -7.04 -13.58 19.83
N GLY A 397 -6.56 -12.33 19.84
CA GLY A 397 -5.63 -11.81 20.82
C GLY A 397 -6.31 -11.28 22.08
N ASN A 398 -7.62 -11.02 22.01
CA ASN A 398 -8.40 -10.44 23.08
C ASN A 398 -8.76 -11.50 24.14
N GLY A 399 -7.93 -11.60 25.17
CA GLY A 399 -8.10 -12.55 26.27
C GLY A 399 -9.41 -12.44 27.09
N ASN A 400 -10.28 -11.47 26.81
CA ASN A 400 -11.49 -11.19 27.59
C ASN A 400 -12.78 -11.84 27.03
N ASP A 401 -12.81 -12.31 25.78
CA ASP A 401 -14.05 -12.79 25.14
C ASP A 401 -13.86 -14.07 24.30
N HIS A 402 -13.10 -15.04 24.82
CA HIS A 402 -12.93 -16.37 24.21
C HIS A 402 -14.28 -17.10 24.04
N GLY A 403 -14.98 -16.86 22.94
CA GLY A 403 -16.24 -17.53 22.60
C GLY A 403 -17.31 -16.68 21.91
N ALA A 404 -17.12 -15.38 21.75
CA ALA A 404 -18.02 -14.59 20.89
C ALA A 404 -17.75 -14.91 19.40
N PRO A 405 -18.79 -15.11 18.57
CA PRO A 405 -18.59 -15.22 17.12
C PRO A 405 -17.93 -13.95 16.55
N PRO A 406 -17.10 -14.03 15.50
CA PRO A 406 -16.51 -12.87 14.85
C PRO A 406 -17.55 -11.81 14.48
N GLY A 407 -17.19 -10.55 14.74
CA GLY A 407 -18.08 -9.41 14.56
C GLY A 407 -19.18 -9.26 15.61
N GLN A 408 -19.18 -10.05 16.69
CA GLN A 408 -20.11 -9.91 17.83
C GLN A 408 -19.40 -9.57 19.15
N ALA A 409 -18.07 -9.73 19.20
CA ALA A 409 -17.28 -9.25 20.33
C ALA A 409 -17.28 -7.71 20.40
N PRO A 410 -17.44 -7.12 21.58
CA PRO A 410 -17.20 -5.69 21.76
C PRO A 410 -15.72 -5.40 21.49
N VAL A 411 -15.45 -4.38 20.66
CA VAL A 411 -14.07 -3.92 20.41
C VAL A 411 -13.41 -3.62 21.76
N ALA A 412 -12.35 -4.38 22.10
CA ALA A 412 -11.71 -4.29 23.40
C ALA A 412 -11.25 -2.84 23.69
N PRO A 413 -11.54 -2.29 24.88
CA PRO A 413 -10.96 -1.03 25.30
C PRO A 413 -9.47 -1.27 25.53
N CYS A 414 -8.64 -0.92 24.55
CA CYS A 414 -7.22 -0.94 24.78
C CYS A 414 -6.85 0.18 25.78
N PRO A 415 -6.05 -0.13 26.81
CA PRO A 415 -5.62 0.82 27.82
C PRO A 415 -4.60 1.78 27.19
N SER A 416 -5.08 2.72 26.39
CA SER A 416 -4.26 3.81 25.87
C SER A 416 -4.15 4.90 26.92
N ASN A 417 -2.93 5.19 27.37
CA ASN A 417 -2.49 6.43 28.02
C ASN A 417 -2.90 6.77 29.47
N ASP A 418 -3.67 5.96 30.20
CA ASP A 418 -3.75 6.12 31.67
C ASP A 418 -2.47 5.61 32.40
N ALA A 419 -1.46 5.15 31.65
CA ALA A 419 -0.11 4.89 32.14
C ALA A 419 0.78 6.15 32.15
N VAL A 420 0.19 7.34 32.15
CA VAL A 420 0.87 8.54 32.68
C VAL A 420 0.81 8.45 34.20
N GLU A 421 1.97 8.14 34.80
CA GLU A 421 2.25 8.06 36.25
C GLU A 421 1.78 6.80 37.01
N GLY A 422 2.60 5.74 36.93
CA GLY A 422 2.80 4.83 38.08
C GLY A 422 1.96 3.56 38.16
N ALA A 423 1.10 3.26 37.19
CA ALA A 423 0.42 1.97 37.11
C ALA A 423 1.35 0.87 36.55
N PRO A 424 1.34 -0.36 37.09
CA PRO A 424 2.05 -1.49 36.49
C PRO A 424 1.55 -1.74 35.06
N PRO A 425 2.42 -2.17 34.13
CA PRO A 425 2.01 -2.44 32.76
C PRO A 425 0.90 -3.51 32.76
N PRO A 426 -0.17 -3.37 31.95
CA PRO A 426 -1.18 -4.41 31.84
C PRO A 426 -0.54 -5.70 31.30
N ASP A 427 -0.85 -6.83 31.95
CA ASP A 427 -0.59 -8.19 31.45
C ASP A 427 -1.29 -8.43 30.09
N PRO A 428 -0.86 -9.46 29.33
CA PRO A 428 0.14 -9.41 28.27
C PRO A 428 -0.25 -8.52 27.06
N VAL A 429 0.73 -8.18 26.22
CA VAL A 429 0.61 -7.25 25.07
C VAL A 429 -0.53 -7.61 24.10
N LEU A 430 -0.90 -8.89 23.97
CA LEU A 430 -1.99 -9.34 23.11
C LEU A 430 -3.38 -8.90 23.59
N SER A 431 -3.65 -8.87 24.90
CA SER A 431 -4.95 -8.45 25.44
C SER A 431 -5.23 -6.94 25.34
N ALA A 432 -4.27 -6.14 24.87
CA ALA A 432 -4.40 -4.71 24.62
C ALA A 432 -4.47 -4.38 23.11
N THR A 433 -5.02 -5.31 22.31
CA THR A 433 -5.04 -5.25 20.85
C THR A 433 -6.46 -5.18 20.32
N ILE A 434 -6.64 -4.43 19.23
CA ILE A 434 -7.87 -4.43 18.43
C ILE A 434 -7.68 -5.45 17.30
N ASP A 435 -8.45 -6.53 17.27
CA ASP A 435 -8.30 -7.57 16.26
C ASP A 435 -9.22 -7.33 15.04
N LEU A 436 -8.73 -7.64 13.84
CA LEU A 436 -9.50 -7.46 12.60
C LEU A 436 -10.81 -8.28 12.59
N GLU A 437 -10.82 -9.45 13.23
CA GLU A 437 -11.97 -10.34 13.29
C GLU A 437 -13.22 -9.73 13.94
N ASP A 438 -13.03 -8.78 14.86
CA ASP A 438 -14.11 -8.01 15.49
C ASP A 438 -14.88 -7.13 14.49
N PHE A 439 -14.32 -6.94 13.29
CA PHE A 439 -14.90 -6.12 12.22
C PHE A 439 -15.51 -6.97 11.08
N LEU A 440 -15.42 -8.30 11.15
CA LEU A 440 -15.91 -9.24 10.13
C LEU A 440 -17.31 -9.79 10.45
N CYS A 441 -18.32 -8.93 10.37
CA CYS A 441 -19.74 -9.27 10.55
C CYS A 441 -20.55 -9.20 9.26
N GLY A 442 -21.76 -9.76 9.30
CA GLY A 442 -22.78 -9.43 8.31
C GLY A 442 -23.41 -8.05 8.47
N VAL A 443 -23.63 -7.38 7.34
CA VAL A 443 -24.36 -6.13 7.23
C VAL A 443 -25.59 -6.38 6.36
N GLY A 444 -26.78 -6.40 6.95
CA GLY A 444 -28.01 -6.75 6.23
C GLY A 444 -28.06 -8.23 5.82
N ASP A 445 -28.43 -8.51 4.58
CA ASP A 445 -28.48 -9.88 4.00
C ASP A 445 -27.11 -10.39 3.51
N GLU A 446 -26.03 -9.60 3.66
CA GLU A 446 -24.68 -9.94 3.23
C GLU A 446 -23.75 -10.15 4.43
N ARG A 447 -22.97 -11.24 4.45
CA ARG A 447 -21.92 -11.47 5.46
C ARG A 447 -20.61 -10.87 4.95
N ARG A 448 -19.97 -9.93 5.68
CA ARG A 448 -18.53 -9.65 5.45
C ARG A 448 -17.79 -10.84 6.03
N VAL A 449 -17.20 -11.63 5.16
CA VAL A 449 -16.62 -12.91 5.56
C VAL A 449 -15.11 -12.88 5.66
N ASP A 450 -14.47 -11.90 5.00
CA ASP A 450 -13.02 -11.86 4.88
C ASP A 450 -12.54 -10.49 4.38
N VAL A 451 -11.22 -10.31 4.36
CA VAL A 451 -10.52 -9.27 3.59
C VAL A 451 -9.55 -9.94 2.63
N ARG A 452 -9.25 -9.33 1.49
CA ARG A 452 -8.18 -9.85 0.62
C ARG A 452 -6.85 -9.84 1.38
N LEU A 453 -5.92 -10.76 1.10
CA LEU A 453 -4.57 -10.72 1.68
C LEU A 453 -3.87 -9.37 1.41
N SER A 454 -4.07 -8.78 0.24
CA SER A 454 -3.61 -7.41 -0.08
C SER A 454 -4.23 -6.34 0.82
N SER A 455 -5.54 -6.39 1.10
CA SER A 455 -6.19 -5.50 2.08
C SER A 455 -5.63 -5.70 3.49
N ALA A 456 -5.40 -6.96 3.90
CA ALA A 456 -4.80 -7.31 5.19
C ALA A 456 -3.39 -6.72 5.34
N VAL A 457 -2.56 -6.85 4.30
CA VAL A 457 -1.24 -6.20 4.24
C VAL A 457 -1.39 -4.67 4.29
N MET A 458 -2.35 -4.09 3.56
CA MET A 458 -2.58 -2.65 3.53
C MET A 458 -3.03 -2.08 4.89
N LEU A 459 -3.53 -2.90 5.81
CA LEU A 459 -3.80 -2.47 7.19
C LEU A 459 -2.53 -2.33 8.03
N SER A 460 -1.42 -2.93 7.61
CA SER A 460 -0.14 -2.90 8.30
C SER A 460 0.95 -2.08 7.58
N ALA A 461 0.92 -2.08 6.24
CA ALA A 461 1.98 -1.61 5.34
C ALA A 461 1.59 -0.37 4.54
N ARG A 462 1.26 0.72 5.24
CA ARG A 462 0.89 2.00 4.62
C ARG A 462 2.12 2.89 4.53
N PHE A 463 2.41 3.46 3.36
CA PHE A 463 3.50 4.42 3.24
C PHE A 463 3.15 5.69 4.02
N PRO A 464 3.92 6.06 5.07
CA PRO A 464 3.64 7.29 5.80
C PRO A 464 3.59 8.49 4.85
N PHE A 465 2.66 9.41 5.09
CA PHE A 465 2.39 10.60 4.28
C PHE A 465 1.84 10.36 2.86
N VAL A 466 2.04 9.19 2.26
CA VAL A 466 1.59 8.86 0.90
C VAL A 466 0.33 8.02 0.92
N SER A 467 0.28 6.97 1.74
CA SER A 467 -0.90 6.14 1.87
C SER A 467 -1.91 6.77 2.83
N PRO A 468 -3.20 6.74 2.49
CA PRO A 468 -4.26 7.23 3.36
C PRO A 468 -4.43 6.27 4.53
N SER A 469 -5.11 6.67 5.60
CA SER A 469 -5.54 5.72 6.64
C SER A 469 -6.68 4.83 6.13
N GLY A 470 -6.72 3.57 6.55
CA GLY A 470 -7.80 2.64 6.22
C GLY A 470 -8.96 2.79 7.19
N ARG A 471 -10.13 3.23 6.72
CA ARG A 471 -11.30 3.33 7.58
C ARG A 471 -12.01 1.98 7.68
N ILE A 472 -12.19 1.51 8.91
CA ILE A 472 -12.91 0.27 9.22
C ILE A 472 -14.03 0.58 10.22
N ARG A 473 -15.21 -0.02 10.01
CA ARG A 473 -16.40 0.23 10.85
C ARG A 473 -16.72 -0.99 11.67
N ALA A 474 -16.91 -0.79 12.96
CA ALA A 474 -17.32 -1.83 13.90
C ALA A 474 -18.68 -2.41 13.51
N CYS A 475 -18.89 -3.65 13.91
CA CYS A 475 -20.10 -4.40 13.71
C CYS A 475 -21.23 -3.88 14.60
N GLY A 476 -22.46 -3.78 14.07
CA GLY A 476 -23.63 -3.27 14.79
C GLY A 476 -23.61 -1.76 15.15
N ALA A 477 -22.44 -1.12 15.13
CA ALA A 477 -22.24 0.30 15.42
C ALA A 477 -21.51 1.00 14.25
N PRO A 478 -22.12 1.14 13.06
CA PRO A 478 -21.46 1.69 11.86
C PRO A 478 -21.01 3.16 12.01
N GLN A 479 -21.46 3.86 13.06
CA GLN A 479 -20.97 5.20 13.41
C GLN A 479 -19.63 5.17 14.16
N GLN A 480 -19.26 4.03 14.76
CA GLN A 480 -17.95 3.79 15.36
C GLN A 480 -17.02 3.25 14.28
N ALA A 481 -16.28 4.17 13.65
CA ALA A 481 -15.21 3.83 12.72
C ALA A 481 -13.86 4.04 13.40
N THR A 482 -12.94 3.10 13.22
CA THR A 482 -11.52 3.36 13.47
C THR A 482 -10.78 3.54 12.14
N PHE A 483 -9.65 4.22 12.21
CA PHE A 483 -8.76 4.47 11.09
C PHE A 483 -7.44 3.79 11.40
N VAL A 484 -7.02 2.88 10.53
CA VAL A 484 -5.79 2.10 10.71
C VAL A 484 -4.68 2.70 9.85
N VAL A 485 -3.55 2.99 10.47
CA VAL A 485 -2.30 3.44 9.85
C VAL A 485 -1.21 2.39 10.04
N ASP A 486 -0.03 2.64 9.46
CA ASP A 486 1.11 1.73 9.48
C ASP A 486 1.47 1.28 10.91
N GLY A 487 1.85 0.01 11.05
CA GLY A 487 2.24 -0.58 12.35
C GLY A 487 3.47 0.07 12.98
N GLY A 488 4.35 0.63 12.15
CA GLY A 488 5.58 1.28 12.58
C GLY A 488 5.36 2.57 13.37
N TYR A 489 4.13 3.10 13.43
CA TYR A 489 3.77 4.20 14.33
C TYR A 489 3.79 3.77 15.80
N LEU A 490 3.48 2.50 16.09
CA LEU A 490 3.45 1.95 17.43
C LEU A 490 4.64 1.02 17.70
N ASP A 491 4.84 0.01 16.84
CA ASP A 491 5.94 -0.95 16.95
C ASP A 491 6.47 -1.29 15.55
N ASN A 492 7.62 -0.68 15.21
CA ASN A 492 8.28 -0.96 13.93
C ASN A 492 9.15 -2.23 13.95
N SER A 493 9.34 -2.88 15.10
CA SER A 493 10.10 -4.13 15.17
C SER A 493 9.25 -5.33 14.73
N GLY A 494 7.94 -5.27 14.94
CA GLY A 494 7.04 -6.41 14.79
C GLY A 494 7.30 -7.50 15.84
N ALA A 495 7.99 -7.19 16.93
CA ALA A 495 8.37 -8.16 17.95
C ALA A 495 7.35 -8.20 19.09
N ALA A 496 6.62 -7.12 19.36
CA ALA A 496 5.78 -7.07 20.55
C ALA A 496 4.46 -7.88 20.42
N SER A 497 4.17 -8.50 19.27
CA SER A 497 3.01 -9.38 19.07
C SER A 497 3.33 -10.87 19.21
N ILE A 498 4.61 -11.23 19.34
CA ILE A 498 5.10 -12.60 19.50
C ILE A 498 5.87 -12.70 20.82
#